data_AF-A0ABD1NIA5-F1
#
_entry.id   AF-A0ABD1NIA5-F1
#
_cell.length_a   1.000
_cell.length_b   1.000
_cell.length_c   1.000
_cell.angle_alpha   90.00
_cell.angle_beta   90.00
_cell.angle_gamma   90.00
#
_symmetry.space_group_name_H-M   'P 1'
#
loop_
_entity.id
_entity.type
_entity.pdbx_description
1 polymer ?
#
loop_
_entity_poly.entity_id
_entity_poly.type
_entity_poly.pdbx_seq_one_letter_code
_entity_poly.pdbx_strand_id
1 'polypeptide(L)'
;MKQRHKVERENSIGEEVGWSKNVEVAKSNPKLAAMNKKFSMIHGLSSLANIISFGSQFGNLQSKMFPAQSTRYNQIINEDLYMD
;
A
#
# COMPACT_ATOMS: atom_id res chain seq x y z
N MET A 1 2.11 18.51 -5.37
CA MET A 1 3.13 18.87 -6.38
C MET A 1 3.45 20.36 -6.52
N LYS A 2 2.80 21.29 -5.80
CA LYS A 2 3.14 22.73 -5.85
C LYS A 2 4.53 23.09 -5.26
N GLN A 3 5.01 22.31 -4.28
CA GLN A 3 6.30 22.56 -3.61
C GLN A 3 7.52 22.21 -4.49
N ARG A 4 7.44 21.16 -5.33
CA ARG A 4 8.50 20.82 -6.30
C ARG A 4 8.75 21.95 -7.29
N HIS A 5 7.68 22.48 -7.89
CA HIS A 5 7.80 23.58 -8.84
C HIS A 5 8.32 24.88 -8.22
N LYS A 6 8.09 25.12 -6.92
CA LYS A 6 8.67 26.26 -6.22
C LYS A 6 10.20 26.10 -6.06
N VAL A 7 10.65 24.90 -5.68
CA VAL A 7 12.08 24.59 -5.51
C VAL A 7 12.82 24.51 -6.85
N GLU A 8 12.18 24.02 -7.91
CA GLU A 8 12.72 24.03 -9.28
C GLU A 8 12.95 25.46 -9.77
N ARG A 9 12.00 26.36 -9.54
CA ARG A 9 12.10 27.79 -9.89
C ARG A 9 13.15 28.54 -9.06
N GLU A 10 13.23 28.29 -7.76
CA GLU A 10 14.20 28.95 -6.87
C GLU A 10 15.66 28.54 -7.14
N ASN A 11 15.90 27.35 -7.66
CA ASN A 11 17.25 26.87 -7.98
C ASN A 11 17.60 27.01 -9.47
N SER A 12 16.78 27.72 -10.26
CA SER A 12 16.94 27.83 -11.73
C SER A 12 17.08 26.47 -12.44
N ILE A 13 16.48 25.42 -11.88
CA ILE A 13 16.49 24.07 -12.46
C ILE A 13 15.27 24.00 -13.38
N GLY A 14 15.47 24.14 -14.69
CA GLY A 14 14.36 24.06 -15.66
C GLY A 14 14.32 25.06 -16.80
N GLU A 15 15.31 25.96 -16.98
CA GLU A 15 15.28 26.92 -18.09
C GLU A 15 15.60 26.27 -19.45
N GLU A 16 16.26 25.11 -19.45
CA GLU A 16 16.57 24.33 -20.66
C GLU A 16 15.52 23.22 -20.89
N VAL A 17 14.86 23.26 -22.06
CA VAL A 17 13.95 22.20 -22.51
C VAL A 17 14.77 20.95 -22.84
N GLY A 18 14.88 20.03 -21.88
CA GLY A 18 15.53 18.74 -22.05
C GLY A 18 15.32 17.83 -20.84
N TRP A 19 14.62 16.71 -21.06
CA TRP A 19 14.30 15.71 -20.02
C TRP A 19 15.55 15.12 -19.35
N SER A 20 16.70 15.08 -20.04
CA SER A 20 17.90 14.37 -19.59
C SER A 20 18.83 15.19 -18.69
N LYS A 21 19.08 16.47 -18.99
CA LYS A 21 20.02 17.31 -18.23
C LYS A 21 19.51 17.73 -16.85
N ASN A 22 18.20 17.98 -16.72
CA ASN A 22 17.60 18.39 -15.45
C ASN A 22 17.42 17.23 -14.45
N VAL A 23 17.50 15.97 -14.89
CA VAL A 23 17.35 14.80 -14.00
C VAL A 23 18.57 14.64 -13.08
N GLU A 24 19.78 14.90 -13.57
CA GLU A 24 20.99 14.79 -12.76
C GLU A 24 21.07 15.91 -11.71
N VAL A 25 20.72 17.14 -12.11
CA VAL A 25 20.65 18.30 -11.20
C VAL A 25 19.50 18.16 -10.19
N ALA A 26 18.35 17.60 -10.60
CA ALA A 26 17.25 17.32 -9.69
C ALA A 26 17.55 16.17 -8.72
N LYS A 27 18.40 15.20 -9.10
CA LYS A 27 18.88 14.13 -8.21
C LYS A 27 19.92 14.63 -7.22
N SER A 28 20.80 15.57 -7.61
CA SER A 28 21.84 16.12 -6.74
C SER A 28 21.31 17.18 -5.76
N ASN A 29 20.16 17.80 -6.04
CA ASN A 29 19.58 18.79 -5.14
C ASN A 29 19.04 18.13 -3.85
N PRO A 30 19.63 18.45 -2.67
CA PRO A 30 19.27 17.81 -1.41
C PRO A 30 17.81 18.08 -0.98
N LYS A 31 17.22 19.22 -1.39
CA LYS A 31 15.81 19.54 -1.09
C LYS A 31 14.85 18.68 -1.91
N LEU A 32 15.16 18.44 -3.18
CA LEU A 32 14.36 17.57 -4.05
C LEU A 32 14.53 16.11 -3.66
N ALA A 33 15.75 15.67 -3.33
CA ALA A 33 16.01 14.32 -2.82
C ALA A 33 15.24 14.03 -1.52
N ALA A 34 15.27 14.96 -0.56
CA ALA A 34 14.51 14.83 0.70
C ALA A 34 13.00 14.74 0.45
N MET A 35 12.46 15.51 -0.48
CA MET A 35 11.05 15.48 -0.85
C MET A 35 10.67 14.18 -1.56
N ASN A 36 11.53 13.68 -2.45
CA ASN A 36 11.32 12.40 -3.14
C ASN A 36 11.32 11.22 -2.16
N LYS A 37 12.22 11.25 -1.16
CA LYS A 37 12.29 10.24 -0.10
C LYS A 37 11.04 10.26 0.79
N LYS A 38 10.55 11.45 1.19
CA LYS A 38 9.30 11.55 1.96
C LYS A 38 8.09 11.03 1.17
N PHE A 39 8.03 11.37 -0.11
CA PHE A 39 6.95 10.89 -0.99
C PHE A 39 6.99 9.37 -1.17
N SER A 40 8.17 8.80 -1.45
CA SER A 40 8.31 7.34 -1.63
C SER A 40 7.98 6.57 -0.36
N MET A 41 8.39 7.08 0.81
CA MET A 41 8.06 6.47 2.11
C MET A 41 6.55 6.48 2.38
N ILE A 42 5.88 7.61 2.22
CA ILE A 42 4.43 7.72 2.48
C ILE A 42 3.65 6.83 1.50
N HIS A 43 4.00 6.86 0.22
CA HIS A 43 3.32 6.05 -0.78
C HIS A 43 3.54 4.55 -0.54
N GLY A 44 4.79 4.12 -0.30
CA GLY A 44 5.11 2.73 0.00
C GLY A 44 4.40 2.20 1.25
N LEU A 45 4.39 2.98 2.35
CA LEU A 45 3.68 2.63 3.57
C LEU A 45 2.16 2.56 3.34
N SER A 46 1.59 3.48 2.58
CA SER A 46 0.14 3.47 2.27
C SER A 46 -0.28 2.23 1.46
N SER A 47 0.52 1.82 0.47
CA SER A 47 0.26 0.61 -0.32
C SER A 47 0.41 -0.66 0.52
N LEU A 48 1.42 -0.70 1.41
CA LEU A 48 1.63 -1.84 2.31
C LEU A 48 0.51 -1.95 3.35
N ALA A 49 0.03 -0.83 3.89
CA ALA A 49 -1.09 -0.79 4.84
C ALA A 49 -2.38 -1.35 4.22
N ASN A 50 -2.62 -1.13 2.93
CA ASN A 50 -3.75 -1.72 2.23
C ASN A 50 -3.62 -3.25 2.15
N ILE A 51 -2.45 -3.77 1.74
CA ILE A 51 -2.21 -5.22 1.65
C ILE A 51 -2.37 -5.90 3.02
N ILE A 52 -1.81 -5.30 4.08
CA ILE A 52 -1.95 -5.81 5.45
C ILE A 52 -3.42 -5.74 5.92
N SER A 53 -4.14 -4.66 5.59
CA SER A 53 -5.57 -4.53 5.94
C SER A 53 -6.45 -5.55 5.22
N PHE A 54 -6.13 -5.90 3.97
CA PHE A 54 -6.84 -6.97 3.25
C PHE A 54 -6.48 -8.35 3.81
N GLY A 55 -5.19 -8.60 4.08
CA GLY A 55 -4.74 -9.86 4.68
C GLY A 55 -5.30 -10.12 6.08
N SER A 56 -5.39 -9.09 6.93
CA SER A 56 -5.93 -9.20 8.28
C SER A 56 -7.45 -9.43 8.28
N GLN A 57 -8.18 -8.84 7.33
CA GLN A 57 -9.61 -9.11 7.16
C GLN A 57 -9.86 -10.54 6.68
N PHE A 58 -9.07 -11.02 5.71
CA PHE A 58 -9.23 -12.37 5.18
C PHE A 58 -8.87 -13.45 6.22
N GLY A 59 -7.79 -13.26 6.98
CA GLY A 59 -7.40 -14.17 8.06
C GLY A 59 -8.45 -14.26 9.18
N ASN A 60 -9.07 -13.13 9.55
CA ASN A 60 -10.15 -13.10 10.54
C ASN A 60 -11.46 -13.71 10.04
N LEU A 61 -11.72 -13.67 8.73
CA LEU A 61 -12.92 -14.27 8.14
C LEU A 61 -12.74 -15.80 7.99
N GLN A 62 -11.56 -16.24 7.56
CA GLN A 62 -11.20 -17.65 7.47
C GLN A 62 -11.25 -18.33 8.84
N SER A 63 -10.67 -17.70 9.89
CA SER A 63 -10.66 -18.28 11.24
C SER A 63 -12.06 -18.45 11.85
N LYS A 64 -13.06 -17.67 11.39
CA LYS A 64 -14.46 -17.80 11.82
C LYS A 64 -15.26 -18.81 10.98
N MET A 65 -14.96 -18.94 9.68
CA MET A 65 -15.67 -19.89 8.82
C MET A 65 -15.31 -21.35 9.07
N PHE A 66 -14.04 -21.65 9.36
CA PHE A 66 -13.59 -23.03 9.61
C PHE A 66 -14.33 -23.73 10.78
N PRO A 67 -14.41 -23.14 11.99
CA PRO A 67 -15.15 -23.76 13.08
C PRO A 67 -16.67 -23.78 12.82
N ALA A 68 -17.23 -22.74 12.19
CA ALA A 68 -18.66 -22.70 11.86
C ALA A 68 -19.08 -23.82 10.88
N GLN A 69 -18.27 -24.12 9.86
CA GLN A 69 -18.54 -25.23 8.95
C GLN A 69 -18.35 -26.59 9.63
N SER A 70 -17.36 -26.72 10.51
CA SER A 70 -17.14 -27.95 11.29
C SER A 70 -18.29 -28.24 12.26
N THR A 71 -18.79 -27.23 12.98
CA THR A 71 -19.97 -27.38 13.86
C THR A 71 -21.22 -27.75 13.07
N ARG A 72 -21.46 -27.10 11.93
CA ARG A 72 -22.61 -27.40 11.06
C ARG A 72 -22.54 -28.82 10.49
N TYR A 73 -21.36 -29.27 10.06
CA TYR A 73 -21.15 -30.63 9.56
C TYR A 73 -21.44 -31.68 10.65
N ASN A 74 -20.94 -31.45 11.88
CA ASN A 74 -21.22 -32.34 13.00
C ASN A 74 -22.70 -32.34 13.40
N GLN A 75 -23.42 -31.21 13.34
CA GLN A 75 -24.86 -31.19 13.59
C GLN A 75 -25.62 -32.01 12.55
N ILE A 76 -25.31 -31.86 11.25
CA ILE A 76 -25.97 -32.62 10.19
C ILE A 76 -25.75 -34.13 10.38
N ILE A 77 -24.53 -34.56 10.69
CA ILE A 77 -24.26 -35.98 10.95
C ILE A 77 -25.04 -36.49 12.15
N ASN A 78 -25.12 -35.73 13.24
CA ASN A 78 -25.90 -36.14 14.41
C ASN A 78 -27.41 -36.08 14.17
N GLU A 79 -27.91 -35.19 13.31
CA GLU A 79 -29.32 -35.19 12.92
C GLU A 79 -29.65 -36.40 12.04
N ASP A 80 -28.77 -36.79 11.12
CA ASP A 80 -28.94 -37.96 10.25
C ASP A 80 -28.79 -39.30 11.01
N LEU A 81 -28.02 -39.33 12.12
CA LEU A 81 -27.79 -40.55 12.91
C LEU A 81 -28.92 -40.87 13.91
N TYR A 82 -29.80 -39.91 14.22
CA TYR A 82 -30.86 -40.02 15.21
C TYR A 82 -32.27 -40.02 14.59
N MET A 83 -32.38 -40.19 13.27
CA MET A 83 -33.64 -40.21 12.50
C MET A 83 -34.09 -41.63 12.07
N ASP A 84 -33.71 -42.66 12.82
CA ASP A 84 -34.28 -44.02 12.75
C ASP A 84 -35.25 -44.30 13.91
#